data_AF-A0AA88B6M4-F1
#
_entry.id   AF-A0AA88B6M4-F1
#
_cell.length_a   1.000
_cell.length_b   1.000
_cell.length_c   1.000
_cell.angle_alpha   90.00
_cell.angle_beta   90.00
_cell.angle_gamma   90.00
#
_symmetry.space_group_name_H-M   'P 1'
#
loop_
_entity.id
_entity.type
_entity.pdbx_description
1 polymer ?
#
loop_
_entity_poly.entity_id
_entity_poly.type
_entity_poly.pdbx_seq_one_letter_code
_entity_poly.pdbx_strand_id
1 'polypeptide(L)'
;MIREVSCEDVSYGDPPHRFEAGTPPIVQAIGLGAAIDYIESIGKTRIRSHESNLLSYAQERLRGINSLRIIGLALDKGPVVSFEMNNAHAHDFATVIDRSGVAVRAGTHCAMPLLDRLGVTATCRASFALYNTMDEVDALAEALTKAQELFS
;
A
#
# COMPACT_ATOMS: atom_id res chain seq x y z
N MET A 1 0.87 29.12 -13.75
CA MET A 1 0.11 30.32 -13.44
C MET A 1 0.48 31.40 -14.45
N ILE A 2 -0.54 32.07 -14.98
CA ILE A 2 -0.38 33.27 -15.79
C ILE A 2 0.27 34.34 -14.90
N ARG A 3 1.30 35.02 -15.42
CA ARG A 3 1.89 36.18 -14.78
C ARG A 3 1.07 37.41 -15.15
N GLU A 4 0.89 37.65 -16.44
CA GLU A 4 0.04 38.72 -16.98
C GLU A 4 -0.75 38.20 -18.19
N VAL A 5 -1.97 38.70 -18.37
CA VAL A 5 -2.80 38.40 -19.55
C VAL A 5 -3.50 39.68 -20.01
N SER A 6 -3.47 39.93 -21.31
CA SER A 6 -4.27 40.93 -22.01
C SER A 6 -5.03 40.28 -23.17
N CYS A 7 -5.76 41.07 -23.96
CA CYS A 7 -6.42 40.57 -25.16
C CYS A 7 -5.41 40.16 -26.25
N GLU A 8 -4.20 40.71 -26.22
CA GLU A 8 -3.18 40.59 -27.25
C GLU A 8 -2.07 39.61 -26.88
N ASP A 9 -1.77 39.44 -25.59
CA ASP A 9 -0.65 38.60 -25.13
C ASP A 9 -0.93 37.90 -23.80
N VAL A 10 -0.19 36.82 -23.55
CA VAL A 10 -0.17 36.11 -22.28
C VAL A 10 1.26 35.77 -21.88
N SER A 11 1.64 36.18 -20.67
CA SER A 11 2.90 35.79 -20.06
C SER A 11 2.66 34.77 -18.94
N TYR A 12 3.59 33.84 -18.77
CA TYR A 12 3.52 32.81 -17.74
C TYR A 12 4.55 33.09 -16.65
N GLY A 13 4.21 32.72 -15.42
CA GLY A 13 5.19 32.66 -14.34
C GLY A 13 6.30 31.64 -14.62
N ASP A 14 7.39 31.75 -13.89
CA ASP A 14 8.47 30.77 -13.92
C ASP A 14 8.09 29.51 -13.12
N PRO A 15 8.60 28.32 -13.47
CA PRO A 15 8.46 27.13 -12.63
C PRO A 15 9.02 27.38 -11.21
N PRO A 16 8.40 26.82 -10.15
CA PRO A 16 7.28 25.87 -10.18
C PRO A 16 5.90 26.52 -10.40
N HIS A 17 5.75 27.81 -10.11
CA HIS A 17 4.45 28.51 -10.14
C HIS A 17 3.79 28.52 -11.53
N ARG A 18 4.56 28.32 -12.61
CA ARG A 18 4.01 28.02 -13.94
C ARG A 18 2.99 26.87 -13.92
N PHE A 19 3.12 25.91 -13.02
CA PHE A 19 2.30 24.71 -12.95
C PHE A 19 1.30 24.69 -11.77
N GLU A 20 1.29 25.73 -10.93
CA GLU A 20 0.46 25.81 -9.73
C GLU A 20 -0.57 26.94 -9.89
N ALA A 21 -1.59 26.69 -10.71
CA ALA A 21 -2.61 27.70 -10.97
C ALA A 21 -3.61 27.82 -9.79
N GLY A 22 -4.01 29.05 -9.48
CA GLY A 22 -5.00 29.34 -8.45
C GLY A 22 -4.44 29.19 -7.03
N THR A 23 -5.33 29.18 -6.04
CA THR A 23 -4.94 28.98 -4.64
C THR A 23 -4.49 27.54 -4.45
N PRO A 24 -3.24 27.28 -4.03
CA PRO A 24 -2.76 25.92 -3.82
C PRO A 24 -3.38 25.29 -2.57
N PRO A 25 -3.19 23.99 -2.35
CA PRO A 25 -3.59 23.33 -1.10
C PRO A 25 -2.62 23.72 0.04
N ILE A 26 -2.75 24.96 0.53
CA ILE A 26 -1.80 25.63 1.44
C ILE A 26 -1.58 24.79 2.72
N VAL A 27 -2.65 24.44 3.42
CA VAL A 27 -2.56 23.72 4.72
C VAL A 27 -2.07 22.28 4.50
N GLN A 28 -2.42 21.66 3.38
CA GLN A 28 -1.97 20.30 3.05
C GLN A 28 -0.47 20.29 2.74
N ALA A 29 0.06 21.31 2.06
CA ALA A 29 1.49 21.45 1.81
C ALA A 29 2.28 21.66 3.12
N ILE A 30 1.77 22.47 4.05
CA ILE A 30 2.34 22.62 5.40
C ILE A 30 2.34 21.27 6.14
N GLY A 31 1.20 20.57 6.14
CA GLY A 31 1.08 19.25 6.78
C GLY A 31 2.01 18.20 6.16
N LEU A 32 2.22 18.25 4.84
CA LEU A 32 3.19 17.39 4.16
C LEU A 32 4.62 17.68 4.63
N GLY A 33 4.98 18.95 4.85
CA GLY A 33 6.26 19.33 5.46
C GLY A 33 6.47 18.66 6.82
N ALA A 34 5.49 18.78 7.72
CA ALA A 34 5.56 18.14 9.04
C ALA A 34 5.63 16.61 8.96
N ALA A 35 4.96 15.98 7.99
CA ALA A 35 5.05 14.54 7.77
C ALA A 35 6.45 14.11 7.26
N ILE A 36 7.09 14.92 6.42
CA ILE A 36 8.48 14.70 5.99
C ILE A 36 9.42 14.81 7.19
N ASP A 37 9.27 15.87 8.00
CA ASP A 37 10.08 16.06 9.21
C ASP A 37 9.96 14.86 10.17
N TYR A 38 8.76 14.30 10.32
CA TYR A 38 8.54 13.07 11.10
C TYR A 38 9.33 11.88 10.55
N ILE A 39 9.27 11.63 9.24
CA ILE A 39 10.04 10.56 8.59
C ILE A 39 11.56 10.76 8.75
N GLU A 40 12.03 11.99 8.60
CA GLU A 40 13.44 12.35 8.75
C GLU A 40 13.91 12.19 10.20
N SER A 41 13.07 12.56 11.18
CA SER A 41 13.39 12.40 12.60
C SER A 41 13.57 10.95 13.03
N ILE A 42 12.83 10.01 12.40
CA ILE A 42 13.02 8.56 12.62
C ILE A 42 14.24 8.06 11.84
N GLY A 43 14.38 8.52 10.60
CA GLY A 43 15.46 8.17 9.68
C GLY A 43 15.10 7.04 8.71
N LYS A 44 15.24 7.30 7.40
CA LYS A 44 14.86 6.38 6.31
C LYS A 44 15.52 5.00 6.40
N THR A 45 16.78 4.93 6.83
CA THR A 45 17.50 3.65 7.00
C THR A 45 16.88 2.78 8.10
N ARG A 46 16.46 3.39 9.22
CA ARG A 46 15.79 2.68 10.32
C ARG A 46 14.42 2.17 9.89
N ILE A 47 13.64 3.02 9.20
CA ILE A 47 12.35 2.65 8.63
C ILE A 47 12.51 1.48 7.65
N ARG A 48 13.47 1.56 6.72
CA ARG A 48 13.72 0.48 5.76
C ARG A 48 14.09 -0.82 6.46
N SER A 49 14.95 -0.79 7.47
CA SER A 49 15.31 -2.00 8.23
C SER A 49 14.11 -2.61 8.95
N HIS A 50 13.27 -1.78 9.57
CA HIS A 50 12.04 -2.23 10.25
C HIS A 50 11.05 -2.88 9.27
N GLU A 51 10.77 -2.19 8.17
CA GLU A 51 9.89 -2.67 7.11
C GLU A 51 10.40 -3.95 6.43
N SER A 52 11.72 -4.08 6.24
CA SER A 52 12.34 -5.31 5.74
C SER A 52 12.17 -6.47 6.72
N ASN A 53 12.31 -6.23 8.02
CA ASN A 53 12.08 -7.26 9.04
C ASN A 53 10.61 -7.70 9.06
N LEU A 54 9.67 -6.74 9.05
CA LEU A 54 8.23 -7.02 8.96
C LEU A 54 7.89 -7.84 7.71
N LEU A 55 8.44 -7.46 6.56
CA LEU A 55 8.22 -8.15 5.29
C LEU A 55 8.72 -9.60 5.35
N SER A 56 9.94 -9.83 5.86
CA SER A 56 10.50 -11.17 6.01
C SER A 56 9.62 -12.04 6.91
N TYR A 57 9.24 -11.51 8.07
CA TYR A 57 8.36 -12.21 9.01
C TYR A 57 6.99 -12.50 8.40
N ALA A 58 6.36 -11.52 7.73
CA ALA A 58 5.08 -11.72 7.06
C ALA A 58 5.16 -12.77 5.95
N GLN A 59 6.23 -12.80 5.15
CA GLN A 59 6.40 -13.84 4.14
C GLN A 59 6.59 -15.23 4.77
N GLU A 60 7.30 -15.34 5.89
CA GLU A 60 7.46 -16.59 6.61
C GLU A 60 6.11 -17.09 7.15
N ARG A 61 5.38 -16.24 7.88
CA ARG A 61 4.09 -16.59 8.50
C ARG A 61 3.04 -16.95 7.45
N LEU A 62 2.92 -16.15 6.39
CA LEU A 62 1.92 -16.37 5.35
C LEU A 62 2.23 -17.58 4.44
N ARG A 63 3.51 -17.93 4.24
CA ARG A 63 3.87 -19.19 3.54
C ARG A 63 3.47 -20.44 4.30
N GLY A 64 3.25 -20.35 5.62
CA GLY A 64 2.72 -21.45 6.42
C GLY A 64 1.26 -21.79 6.11
N ILE A 65 0.54 -20.92 5.40
CA ILE A 65 -0.87 -21.13 5.03
C ILE A 65 -0.92 -21.81 3.67
N ASN A 66 -1.22 -23.12 3.66
CA ASN A 66 -1.17 -23.96 2.44
C ASN A 66 -2.02 -23.47 1.27
N SER A 67 -3.14 -22.79 1.54
CA SER A 67 -4.04 -22.27 0.50
C SER A 67 -3.63 -20.92 -0.08
N LEU A 68 -2.58 -20.30 0.47
CA LEU A 68 -2.16 -18.94 0.16
C LEU A 68 -0.98 -18.95 -0.80
N ARG A 69 -1.10 -18.21 -1.92
CA ARG A 69 0.00 -17.94 -2.84
C ARG A 69 0.39 -16.47 -2.78
N ILE A 70 1.63 -16.20 -2.36
CA ILE A 70 2.21 -14.85 -2.41
C ILE A 70 2.62 -14.53 -3.85
N ILE A 71 2.27 -13.33 -4.30
CA ILE A 71 2.58 -12.81 -5.63
C ILE A 71 3.64 -11.71 -5.52
N GLY A 72 4.80 -11.98 -6.11
CA GLY A 72 5.97 -11.08 -6.13
C GLY A 72 6.93 -11.33 -4.95
N LEU A 73 8.08 -11.94 -5.27
CA LEU A 73 9.11 -12.38 -4.31
C LEU A 73 10.50 -11.79 -4.60
N ALA A 74 10.57 -10.61 -5.22
CA ALA A 74 11.85 -9.93 -5.45
C ALA A 74 12.57 -9.66 -4.12
N LEU A 75 13.90 -9.84 -4.09
CA LEU A 75 14.72 -9.76 -2.88
C LEU A 75 14.60 -8.39 -2.19
N ASP A 76 14.69 -7.30 -2.94
CA ASP A 76 14.71 -5.93 -2.39
C ASP A 76 13.35 -5.21 -2.44
N LYS A 77 12.24 -5.96 -2.46
CA LYS A 77 10.90 -5.35 -2.56
C LYS A 77 10.53 -4.47 -1.35
N GLY A 78 9.52 -3.62 -1.53
CA GLY A 78 8.88 -2.89 -0.43
C GLY A 78 8.03 -3.81 0.45
N PRO A 79 7.59 -3.35 1.64
CA PRO A 79 6.83 -4.14 2.62
C PRO A 79 5.36 -4.33 2.21
N VAL A 80 5.13 -4.84 1.00
CA VAL A 80 3.81 -5.07 0.41
C VAL A 80 3.69 -6.52 0.01
N VAL A 81 2.72 -7.22 0.58
CA VAL A 81 2.43 -8.62 0.30
C VAL A 81 1.09 -8.68 -0.42
N SER A 82 1.13 -8.86 -1.75
CA SER A 82 -0.03 -9.27 -2.52
C SER A 82 -0.12 -10.80 -2.48
N PHE A 83 -1.32 -11.32 -2.27
CA PHE A 83 -1.56 -12.75 -2.22
C PHE A 83 -2.96 -13.08 -2.74
N GLU A 84 -3.09 -14.30 -3.23
CA GLU A 84 -4.38 -14.94 -3.48
C GLU A 84 -4.53 -16.12 -2.52
N MET A 85 -5.78 -16.51 -2.29
CA MET A 85 -6.11 -17.69 -1.53
C MET A 85 -7.09 -18.53 -2.34
N ASN A 86 -6.93 -19.85 -2.25
CA ASN A 86 -7.87 -20.78 -2.85
C ASN A 86 -9.25 -20.70 -2.14
N ASN A 87 -10.27 -21.30 -2.76
CA ASN A 87 -11.61 -21.54 -2.21
C ASN A 87 -12.56 -20.33 -2.10
N ALA A 88 -12.09 -19.08 -2.20
CA ALA A 88 -12.97 -17.91 -2.28
C ALA A 88 -12.34 -16.74 -3.05
N HIS A 89 -13.16 -15.76 -3.45
CA HIS A 89 -12.64 -14.56 -4.10
C HIS A 89 -11.89 -13.67 -3.11
N ALA A 90 -10.93 -12.87 -3.59
CA ALA A 90 -10.17 -11.94 -2.76
C ALA A 90 -11.07 -10.99 -1.94
N HIS A 91 -12.22 -10.58 -2.48
CA HIS A 91 -13.17 -9.73 -1.78
C HIS A 91 -13.84 -10.45 -0.59
N ASP A 92 -14.05 -11.75 -0.66
CA ASP A 92 -14.66 -12.53 0.42
C ASP A 92 -13.68 -12.61 1.61
N PHE A 93 -12.41 -12.96 1.34
CA PHE A 93 -11.36 -12.97 2.36
C PHE A 93 -11.18 -11.61 3.03
N ALA A 94 -11.09 -10.53 2.24
CA ALA A 94 -10.95 -9.18 2.79
C ALA A 94 -12.14 -8.80 3.68
N THR A 95 -13.36 -9.16 3.30
CA THR A 95 -14.57 -8.88 4.08
C THR A 95 -14.62 -9.70 5.39
N VAL A 96 -14.16 -10.96 5.35
CA VAL A 96 -14.15 -11.83 6.54
C VAL A 96 -13.11 -11.36 7.55
N ILE A 97 -11.89 -11.05 7.11
CA ILE A 97 -10.84 -10.64 8.05
C ILE A 97 -11.04 -9.22 8.60
N ASP A 98 -11.77 -8.36 7.90
CA ASP A 98 -12.22 -7.05 8.41
C ASP A 98 -13.04 -7.20 9.70
N ARG A 99 -13.85 -8.26 9.81
CA ARG A 99 -14.58 -8.57 11.06
C ARG A 99 -13.68 -8.98 12.22
N SER A 100 -12.43 -9.33 11.94
CA SER A 100 -11.39 -9.59 12.95
C SER A 100 -10.55 -8.34 13.24
N GLY A 101 -10.91 -7.18 12.68
CA GLY A 101 -10.19 -5.92 12.84
C GLY A 101 -8.98 -5.77 11.92
N VAL A 102 -8.81 -6.66 10.92
CA VAL A 102 -7.66 -6.64 10.02
C VAL A 102 -8.03 -5.97 8.70
N ALA A 103 -7.47 -4.79 8.46
CA ALA A 103 -7.71 -4.03 7.23
C ALA A 103 -6.71 -4.41 6.13
N VAL A 104 -7.23 -5.01 5.04
CA VAL A 104 -6.50 -5.24 3.79
C VAL A 104 -7.26 -4.65 2.61
N ARG A 105 -6.63 -4.58 1.44
CA ARG A 105 -7.33 -4.23 0.19
C ARG A 105 -7.48 -5.46 -0.69
N ALA A 106 -8.67 -5.68 -1.24
CA ALA A 106 -8.90 -6.62 -2.34
C ALA A 106 -9.21 -5.87 -3.64
N GLY A 107 -8.84 -6.47 -4.77
CA GLY A 107 -9.22 -6.01 -6.10
C GLY A 107 -8.05 -5.88 -7.06
N THR A 108 -8.16 -4.92 -7.99
CA THR A 108 -7.20 -4.76 -9.08
C THR A 108 -5.98 -3.92 -8.72
N HIS A 109 -6.02 -3.22 -7.58
CA HIS A 109 -4.97 -2.31 -7.09
C HIS A 109 -4.54 -1.26 -8.11
N CYS A 110 -5.45 -0.86 -9.02
CA CYS A 110 -5.18 0.03 -10.14
C CYS A 110 -4.10 -0.51 -11.11
N ALA A 111 -3.92 -1.84 -11.17
CA ALA A 111 -2.86 -2.52 -11.93
C ALA A 111 -3.40 -3.69 -12.78
N MET A 112 -4.56 -3.52 -13.43
CA MET A 112 -5.22 -4.59 -14.21
C MET A 112 -4.29 -5.33 -15.20
N PRO A 113 -3.44 -4.66 -16.01
CA PRO A 113 -2.56 -5.37 -16.95
C PRO A 113 -1.53 -6.28 -16.26
N LEU A 114 -1.09 -5.93 -15.04
CA LEU A 114 -0.18 -6.77 -14.27
C LEU A 114 -0.91 -8.03 -13.78
N LEU A 115 -2.15 -7.89 -13.33
CA LEU A 115 -2.95 -9.03 -12.87
C LEU A 115 -3.28 -9.99 -14.03
N ASP A 116 -3.62 -9.44 -15.21
CA ASP A 116 -3.82 -10.22 -16.43
C ASP A 116 -2.57 -11.04 -16.79
N ARG A 117 -1.39 -10.40 -16.81
CA ARG A 117 -0.10 -11.08 -17.01
C ARG A 117 0.16 -12.19 -15.98
N LEU A 118 -0.31 -12.02 -14.75
CA LEU A 118 -0.15 -12.98 -13.66
C LEU A 118 -1.24 -14.05 -13.61
N GLY A 119 -2.23 -13.98 -14.51
CA GLY A 119 -3.33 -14.94 -14.63
C GLY A 119 -4.37 -14.84 -13.53
N VAL A 120 -4.53 -13.67 -12.91
CA VAL A 120 -5.44 -13.45 -11.76
C VAL A 120 -6.34 -12.25 -12.03
N THR A 121 -7.57 -12.25 -11.53
CA THR A 121 -8.52 -11.13 -11.71
C THR A 121 -8.48 -10.13 -10.55
N ALA A 122 -8.17 -10.61 -9.34
CA ALA A 122 -8.04 -9.81 -8.13
C ALA A 122 -7.10 -10.50 -7.13
N THR A 123 -6.51 -9.72 -6.24
CA THR A 123 -5.68 -10.22 -5.14
C THR A 123 -6.02 -9.49 -3.86
N CYS A 124 -5.74 -10.10 -2.70
CA CYS A 124 -5.63 -9.37 -1.44
C CYS A 124 -4.24 -8.73 -1.36
N ARG A 125 -4.14 -7.59 -0.67
CA ARG A 125 -2.88 -6.88 -0.45
C ARG A 125 -2.81 -6.35 0.97
N ALA A 126 -1.85 -6.86 1.72
CA ALA A 126 -1.41 -6.29 2.99
C ALA A 126 -0.16 -5.42 2.74
N SER A 127 -0.20 -4.16 3.16
CA SER A 127 0.89 -3.20 2.99
C SER A 127 1.28 -2.64 4.35
N PHE A 128 2.49 -2.95 4.80
CA PHE A 128 3.00 -2.51 6.09
C PHE A 128 3.73 -1.17 5.97
N ALA A 129 3.76 -0.43 7.08
CA ALA A 129 4.40 0.86 7.23
C ALA A 129 5.28 0.89 8.48
N LEU A 130 5.97 2.01 8.71
CA LEU A 130 6.86 2.23 9.85
C LEU A 130 6.26 1.97 11.24
N TYR A 131 4.94 2.04 11.39
CA TYR A 131 4.25 1.88 12.66
C TYR A 131 3.70 0.48 12.89
N ASN A 132 3.74 -0.40 11.89
CA ASN A 132 3.22 -1.74 12.04
C ASN A 132 4.14 -2.61 12.90
N THR A 133 3.58 -3.68 13.46
CA THR A 133 4.27 -4.57 14.39
C THR A 133 4.24 -6.03 13.93
N MET A 134 5.08 -6.88 14.53
CA MET A 134 5.05 -8.33 14.29
C MET A 134 3.74 -8.95 14.79
N ASP A 135 3.18 -8.44 15.90
CA ASP A 135 1.89 -8.91 16.43
C ASP A 135 0.75 -8.67 15.43
N GLU A 136 0.78 -7.58 14.67
CA GLU A 136 -0.20 -7.33 13.60
C GLU A 136 -0.01 -8.27 12.40
N VAL A 137 1.22 -8.72 12.12
CA VAL A 137 1.49 -9.78 11.14
C VAL A 137 0.88 -11.10 11.61
N ASP A 138 1.00 -11.41 12.89
CA ASP A 138 0.37 -12.59 13.48
C ASP A 138 -1.15 -12.51 13.47
N ALA A 139 -1.72 -11.35 13.82
CA ALA A 139 -3.17 -11.12 13.73
C ALA A 139 -3.70 -11.31 12.30
N LEU A 140 -2.95 -10.85 11.29
CA LEU A 140 -3.27 -11.10 9.88
C LEU A 140 -3.24 -12.61 9.56
N ALA A 141 -2.18 -13.33 9.94
CA ALA A 141 -2.05 -14.76 9.66
C ALA A 141 -3.14 -15.59 10.33
N GLU A 142 -3.46 -15.28 11.59
CA GLU A 142 -4.57 -15.92 12.33
C GLU A 142 -5.93 -15.64 11.69
N ALA A 143 -6.19 -14.39 11.29
CA ALA A 143 -7.45 -14.02 10.64
C ALA A 143 -7.63 -14.74 9.30
N LEU A 144 -6.55 -14.85 8.51
CA LEU A 144 -6.57 -15.58 7.23
C LEU A 144 -6.77 -17.08 7.43
N THR A 145 -6.18 -17.67 8.46
CA THR A 145 -6.36 -19.09 8.79
C THR A 145 -7.81 -19.36 9.20
N LYS A 146 -8.40 -18.52 10.06
CA LYS A 146 -9.83 -18.61 10.43
C LYS A 146 -10.75 -18.41 9.23
N ALA A 147 -10.42 -17.47 8.33
CA ALA A 147 -11.18 -17.25 7.11
C ALA A 147 -11.11 -18.46 6.18
N GLN A 148 -9.95 -19.13 6.08
CA GLN A 148 -9.81 -20.35 5.30
C GLN A 148 -10.73 -21.47 5.81
N GLU A 149 -10.82 -21.68 7.12
CA GLU A 149 -11.72 -22.69 7.73
C GLU A 149 -13.20 -22.41 7.45
N LEU A 150 -13.57 -21.14 7.26
CA LEU A 150 -14.95 -20.77 6.91
C LEU A 150 -15.30 -21.12 5.45
N PHE A 151 -14.30 -21.10 4.56
CA PHE A 151 -14.47 -21.36 3.12
C PHE A 151 -14.04 -22.78 2.69
N SER A 152 -13.58 -23.62 3.62
CA SER A 152 -13.18 -25.01 3.38
C SER A 152 -14.35 -25.99 3.33
#